data_AF-A0A5K0UX12-F1
#
_entry.id   AF-A0A5K0UX12-F1
#
_cell.length_a   1.000
_cell.length_b   1.000
_cell.length_c   1.000
_cell.angle_alpha   90.00
_cell.angle_beta   90.00
_cell.angle_gamma   90.00
#
_symmetry.space_group_name_H-M   'P 1'
#
loop_
_entity.id
_entity.type
_entity.pdbx_description
1 polymer ?
#
loop_
_entity_poly.entity_id
_entity_poly.type
_entity_poly.pdbx_seq_one_letter_code
_entity_poly.pdbx_strand_id
1 'polypeptide(L)'
;MARRGSPQGAAEMAIGAIGRGYDVAVDLRLKYCKFNSPDPHLIELDQDHVQDVTLPGGISVANVPTSIKCDKGERMRFRSDVLSFQQ
;
A
#
# COMPACT_ATOMS: atom_id res chain seq x y z
N MET A 1 16.14 -6.93 -9.31
CA MET A 1 15.03 -7.87 -9.02
C MET A 1 14.51 -7.56 -7.62
N ALA A 2 13.21 -7.28 -7.43
CA ALA A 2 12.65 -7.16 -6.07
C ALA A 2 12.54 -8.57 -5.49
N ARG A 3 13.08 -8.79 -4.29
CA ARG A 3 13.00 -10.07 -3.58
C ARG A 3 11.51 -10.36 -3.36
N ARG A 4 10.95 -11.36 -4.07
CA ARG A 4 9.56 -11.80 -3.86
C ARG A 4 9.51 -12.39 -2.46
N GLY A 5 8.95 -11.65 -1.50
CA GLY A 5 8.56 -12.20 -0.21
C GLY A 5 7.46 -13.24 -0.37
N SER A 6 7.16 -13.97 0.70
CA SER A 6 5.94 -14.78 0.74
C SER A 6 4.72 -13.88 0.50
N PRO A 7 3.60 -14.42 -0.04
CA PRO A 7 2.38 -13.64 -0.20
C PRO A 7 1.92 -12.98 1.11
N GLN A 8 2.08 -13.68 2.23
CA GLN A 8 1.85 -13.16 3.58
C GLN A 8 2.72 -11.93 3.88
N GLY A 9 4.05 -12.04 3.72
CA GLY A 9 4.94 -10.92 4.01
C GLY A 9 4.75 -9.73 3.06
N ALA A 10 4.31 -9.98 1.82
CA ALA A 10 3.93 -8.92 0.90
C ALA A 10 2.65 -8.19 1.35
N ALA A 11 1.67 -8.91 1.89
CA ALA A 11 0.44 -8.34 2.43
C ALA A 11 0.70 -7.48 3.68
N GLU A 12 1.47 -8.01 4.63
CA GLU A 12 1.87 -7.29 5.84
C GLU A 12 2.65 -6.01 5.50
N MET A 13 3.58 -6.09 4.55
CA MET A 13 4.34 -4.93 4.08
C MET A 13 3.45 -3.90 3.39
N ALA A 14 2.48 -4.34 2.58
CA ALA A 14 1.57 -3.43 1.88
C ALA A 14 0.67 -2.69 2.85
N ILE A 15 0.05 -3.39 3.81
CA ILE A 15 -0.81 -2.78 4.84
C ILE A 15 0.01 -1.84 5.72
N GLY A 16 1.19 -2.29 6.18
CA GLY A 16 2.07 -1.49 7.02
C GLY A 16 2.63 -0.23 6.33
N ALA A 17 2.58 -0.15 5.00
CA ALA A 17 3.01 1.02 4.26
C ALA A 17 1.94 2.12 4.11
N ILE A 18 0.67 1.83 4.44
CA ILE A 18 -0.41 2.81 4.36
C ILE A 18 -0.15 3.93 5.35
N GLY A 19 -0.32 5.17 4.89
CA GLY A 19 -0.04 6.35 5.68
C GLY A 19 1.44 6.69 5.82
N ARG A 20 2.38 5.91 5.24
CA ARG A 20 3.81 6.21 5.32
C ARG A 20 4.34 7.00 4.13
N GLY A 21 5.45 7.70 4.35
CA GLY A 21 6.15 8.45 3.31
C GLY A 21 6.97 7.59 2.35
N TYR A 22 7.11 8.08 1.11
CA TYR A 22 7.97 7.50 0.07
C TYR A 22 8.97 8.55 -0.43
N ASP A 23 10.13 8.09 -0.92
CA ASP A 23 11.03 8.94 -1.68
C ASP A 23 10.66 8.90 -3.17
N VAL A 24 9.91 9.92 -3.60
CA VAL A 24 9.43 10.07 -4.98
C VAL A 24 10.55 10.24 -6.00
N ALA A 25 11.74 10.70 -5.57
CA ALA A 25 12.88 10.88 -6.47
C ALA A 25 13.57 9.54 -6.78
N VAL A 26 13.35 8.53 -5.94
CA VAL A 26 13.90 7.19 -6.14
C VAL A 26 12.88 6.31 -6.87
N ASP A 27 11.75 6.02 -6.23
CA ASP A 27 10.71 5.13 -6.74
C ASP A 27 9.52 5.05 -5.74
N LEU A 28 8.34 4.65 -6.22
CA LEU A 28 7.12 4.47 -5.42
C LEU A 28 6.83 3.02 -5.01
N ARG A 29 7.67 2.06 -5.41
CA ARG A 29 7.50 0.65 -4.99
C ARG A 29 7.64 0.51 -3.47
N LEU A 30 6.85 -0.38 -2.85
CA LEU A 30 6.82 -0.66 -1.40
C LEU A 30 8.20 -0.74 -0.72
N LYS A 31 9.21 -1.31 -1.39
CA LYS A 31 10.58 -1.43 -0.86
C LYS A 31 11.30 -0.10 -0.60
N TYR A 32 10.76 1.03 -1.09
CA TYR A 32 11.28 2.39 -0.87
C TYR A 32 10.39 3.20 0.09
N CYS A 33 9.40 2.57 0.71
CA CYS A 33 8.65 3.15 1.82
C CYS A 33 9.60 3.44 2.99
N LYS A 34 9.42 4.59 3.64
CA LYS A 34 10.25 5.03 4.78
C LYS A 34 9.85 4.32 6.08
N PHE A 35 10.07 3.00 6.14
CA PHE A 35 9.71 2.18 7.30
C PHE A 35 10.50 2.53 8.57
N ASN A 36 11.76 2.96 8.42
CA ASN A 36 12.68 3.21 9.53
C ASN A 36 12.72 4.69 9.98
N SER A 37 11.68 5.47 9.67
CA SER A 37 11.56 6.86 10.14
C SER A 37 11.17 6.89 11.63
N PRO A 38 11.66 7.85 12.43
CA PRO A 38 11.25 8.04 13.83
C PRO A 38 9.74 8.27 13.97
N ASP A 39 9.17 9.01 13.03
CA ASP A 39 7.73 9.14 12.83
C ASP A 39 7.39 8.63 11.43
N PRO A 40 6.94 7.38 11.30
CA PRO A 40 6.76 6.78 10.00
C PRO A 40 5.42 7.07 9.34
N HIS A 41 4.38 7.39 10.10
CA HIS A 41 3.05 7.66 9.55
C HIS A 41 2.85 9.16 9.41
N LEU A 42 2.58 9.59 8.18
CA LEU A 42 2.26 10.98 7.82
C LEU A 42 0.78 11.33 8.08
N ILE A 43 -0.02 10.35 8.52
CA ILE A 43 -1.42 10.50 8.88
C ILE A 43 -1.69 9.76 10.19
N GLU A 44 -2.65 10.25 10.95
CA GLU A 44 -3.15 9.54 12.13
C GLU A 44 -3.98 8.33 11.70
N LEU A 45 -3.69 7.18 12.31
CA LEU A 45 -4.46 5.95 12.15
C LEU A 45 -4.98 5.56 13.52
N ASP A 46 -6.28 5.30 13.62
CA ASP A 46 -6.91 4.78 14.83
C ASP A 46 -6.41 3.35 15.10
N GLN A 47 -5.60 3.20 16.15
CA GLN A 47 -5.02 1.92 16.57
C GLN A 47 -5.92 1.18 17.58
N ASP A 48 -6.94 1.83 18.12
CA ASP A 48 -7.82 1.24 19.13
C ASP A 48 -8.89 0.35 18.47
N HIS A 49 -9.32 0.73 17.26
CA HIS A 49 -10.29 -0.04 16.47
C HIS A 49 -9.62 -0.80 15.33
N VAL A 50 -9.33 -2.09 15.58
CA VAL A 50 -8.67 -2.98 14.64
C VAL A 50 -9.55 -4.15 14.18
N GLN A 51 -9.19 -4.75 13.05
CA GLN A 51 -9.85 -5.90 12.43
C GLN A 51 -8.85 -6.83 11.74
N ASP A 52 -9.28 -8.06 11.47
CA ASP A 52 -8.56 -8.96 10.57
C ASP A 52 -8.98 -8.69 9.13
N VAL A 53 -8.01 -8.47 8.25
CA VAL A 53 -8.24 -8.22 6.81
C VAL A 53 -7.88 -9.48 6.04
N THR A 54 -8.89 -10.09 5.42
CA THR A 54 -8.70 -11.22 4.50
C THR A 54 -8.53 -10.72 3.07
N LEU A 55 -7.41 -11.07 2.45
CA LEU A 55 -7.07 -10.76 1.07
C LEU A 55 -7.37 -11.96 0.15
N PRO A 56 -7.50 -11.73 -1.17
CA PRO A 56 -7.59 -12.81 -2.13
C PRO A 56 -6.45 -13.83 -1.99
N GLY A 57 -6.79 -15.12 -2.11
CA GLY A 57 -5.83 -16.21 -1.90
C GLY A 57 -5.74 -16.73 -0.47
N GLY A 58 -6.65 -16.32 0.42
CA GLY A 58 -6.75 -16.86 1.79
C GLY A 58 -5.71 -16.29 2.75
N ILE A 59 -5.07 -15.18 2.39
CA ILE A 59 -4.10 -14.47 3.22
C ILE A 59 -4.88 -13.62 4.22
N SER A 60 -4.56 -13.73 5.51
CA SER A 60 -5.16 -12.90 6.56
C SER A 60 -4.08 -12.08 7.25
N VAL A 61 -4.33 -10.78 7.43
CA VAL A 61 -3.48 -9.88 8.21
C VAL A 61 -4.29 -9.39 9.40
N ALA A 62 -3.79 -9.66 10.60
CA ALA A 62 -4.46 -9.32 11.84
C ALA A 62 -4.16 -7.88 12.29
N ASN A 63 -4.99 -7.38 13.22
CA ASN A 63 -4.79 -6.09 13.91
C ASN A 63 -4.62 -4.89 12.96
N VAL A 64 -5.38 -4.86 11.87
CA VAL A 64 -5.36 -3.78 10.89
C VAL A 64 -6.35 -2.70 11.33
N PRO A 65 -5.98 -1.42 11.40
CA PRO A 65 -6.91 -0.33 11.65
C PRO A 65 -8.16 -0.41 10.76
N THR A 66 -9.36 -0.26 11.34
CA THR A 66 -10.64 -0.33 10.60
C THR A 66 -10.80 0.73 9.51
N SER A 67 -10.01 1.80 9.57
CA SER A 67 -9.91 2.83 8.52
C SER A 67 -9.23 2.31 7.25
N ILE A 68 -8.42 1.25 7.34
CA ILE A 68 -7.77 0.60 6.21
C ILE A 68 -8.71 -0.47 5.64
N LYS A 69 -9.17 -0.25 4.41
CA LYS A 69 -10.08 -1.15 3.70
C LYS A 69 -9.36 -1.84 2.56
N CYS A 70 -9.58 -3.15 2.42
CA CYS A 70 -9.23 -3.86 1.20
C CYS A 70 -10.48 -4.10 0.37
N ASP A 71 -10.50 -3.56 -0.85
CA ASP A 71 -11.52 -3.86 -1.84
C ASP A 71 -10.97 -4.89 -2.85
N LYS A 72 -11.85 -5.53 -3.62
CA LYS A 72 -11.52 -6.43 -4.73
C LYS A 72 -10.67 -5.73 -5.80
N GLY A 73 -10.72 -4.39 -5.82
CA GLY A 73 -10.04 -3.55 -6.79
C GLY A 73 -10.75 -3.63 -8.14
N GLU A 74 -10.87 -2.49 -8.81
CA GLU A 74 -11.38 -2.46 -10.17
C GLU A 74 -10.21 -2.65 -11.14
N ARG A 75 -10.32 -3.59 -12.08
CA ARG A 75 -9.26 -3.80 -13.09
C ARG A 75 -9.33 -2.76 -14.21
N MET A 76 -9.72 -1.53 -13.90
CA MET A 76 -9.72 -0.42 -14.85
C MET A 76 -8.38 0.33 -14.75
N ARG A 77 -7.58 0.21 -15.80
CA ARG A 77 -6.48 1.16 -16.04
C ARG A 77 -7.07 2.34 -16.79
N PHE A 78 -7.32 3.43 -16.08
CA PHE A 78 -7.58 4.71 -16.75
C PHE A 78 -6.31 5.12 -17.48
N ARG A 79 -6.36 5.11 -18.81
CA ARG A 79 -5.34 5.73 -19.65
C ARG A 79 -5.89 7.09 -20.04
N SER A 80 -5.17 8.16 -19.70
CA SER A 80 -5.35 9.43 -20.38
C SER A 80 -4.86 9.26 -21.81
N ASP A 81 -5.70 9.57 -22.80
CA ASP A 81 -5.27 9.59 -24.19
C ASP A 81 -4.11 10.58 -24.38
N VAL A 82 -3.22 10.29 -25.33
CA VAL A 82 -2.12 11.18 -25.69
C VAL A 82 -2.69 12.29 -26.58
N LEU A 83 -2.70 13.52 -26.08
CA LEU A 83 -3.08 14.68 -26.88
C LEU A 83 -1.94 15.04 -27.85
N SER A 84 -2.24 15.13 -29.14
CA SER A 84 -1.28 15.61 -30.13
C SER A 84 -1.05 17.10 -29.96
N PHE A 85 0.20 17.51 -29.82
CA PHE A 85 0.61 18.90 -29.82
C PHE A 85 0.72 19.41 -31.27
N GLN A 86 -0.41 19.49 -31.99
CA GLN A 86 -0.46 20.12 -33.30
C GLN A 86 -1.21 21.44 -33.19
N GLN A 87 -0.46 22.53 -33.28
CA GLN A 87 -0.93 23.89 -33.58
C GLN A 87 -0.80 24.17 -35.08
#